data_AF-A0A8K0E613-F1
#
_entry.id   AF-A0A8K0E613-F1
#
_cell.length_a   1.000
_cell.length_b   1.000
_cell.length_c   1.000
_cell.angle_alpha   90.00
_cell.angle_beta   90.00
_cell.angle_gamma   90.00
#
_symmetry.space_group_name_H-M   'P 1'
#
loop_
_entity.id
_entity.type
_entity.pdbx_description
1 polymer ?
#
loop_
_entity_poly.entity_id
_entity_poly.type
_entity_poly.pdbx_seq_one_letter_code
_entity_poly.pdbx_strand_id
1 'polypeptide(L)'
;MKLLTDSGNPHALKAVVAANIAGAELQIQEVDRTSCSGKALFSANAACRYLLGNKDSDDFQVDEWLEWESSQLQPFLAPYLLTCVGQGKKDSALFAAVFPLLEHLDKAVKDRQYIVGVCLCLKQNSVTSADIVVWSALFPLYGDSSKLAADEWLRYSGIVDWFQNLSTQAAFKSAIATVTKGKGVSACKVQVLCKPDWFFLFHKDFCIFTDPGQFSQLSQHSVSLSCQSCHVVLVILFHSCQEPIPLFS
;
A
#
# COMPACT_ATOMS: atom_id res chain seq x y z
N MET A 1 14.06 6.35 10.39
CA MET A 1 13.05 5.30 10.68
C MET A 1 13.51 3.97 10.11
N LYS A 2 12.95 2.84 10.54
CA LYS A 2 13.32 1.51 10.02
C LYS A 2 12.09 0.76 9.51
N LEU A 3 12.14 0.30 8.27
CA LEU A 3 11.14 -0.58 7.65
C LEU A 3 11.65 -2.02 7.69
N LEU A 4 10.91 -2.90 8.35
CA LEU A 4 11.07 -4.34 8.21
C LEU A 4 10.12 -4.83 7.13
N THR A 5 10.67 -5.49 6.11
CA THR A 5 9.89 -6.07 5.01
C THR A 5 10.59 -7.29 4.47
N ASP A 6 9.85 -8.20 3.86
CA ASP A 6 10.39 -9.25 3.02
C ASP A 6 10.78 -8.71 1.62
N SER A 7 11.75 -9.38 0.98
CA SER A 7 12.23 -9.00 -0.34
C SER A 7 11.10 -9.07 -1.38
N GLY A 8 10.95 -8.01 -2.19
CA GLY A 8 9.98 -7.95 -3.29
C GLY A 8 8.54 -7.68 -2.87
N ASN A 9 8.28 -7.30 -1.61
CA ASN A 9 6.93 -7.00 -1.13
C ASN A 9 6.39 -5.69 -1.74
N PRO A 10 5.31 -5.75 -2.53
CA PRO A 10 4.75 -4.54 -3.14
C PRO A 10 4.19 -3.55 -2.12
N HIS A 11 3.80 -3.99 -0.91
CA HIS A 11 3.35 -3.07 0.14
C HIS A 11 4.49 -2.21 0.70
N ALA A 12 5.74 -2.66 0.59
CA ALA A 12 6.90 -1.85 0.96
C ALA A 12 7.02 -0.60 0.07
N LEU A 13 6.53 -0.64 -1.18
CA LEU A 13 6.51 0.53 -2.07
C LEU A 13 5.74 1.68 -1.43
N LYS A 14 4.65 1.41 -0.69
CA LYS A 14 3.85 2.44 -0.01
C LYS A 14 4.72 3.29 0.90
N ALA A 15 5.53 2.64 1.74
CA ALA A 15 6.44 3.31 2.66
C ALA A 15 7.63 3.96 1.96
N VAL A 16 8.28 3.25 1.04
CA VAL A 16 9.51 3.76 0.40
C VAL A 16 9.20 4.96 -0.49
N VAL A 17 8.09 4.95 -1.24
CA VAL A 17 7.63 6.11 -2.03
C VAL A 17 7.32 7.29 -1.11
N ALA A 18 6.54 7.06 -0.04
CA ALA A 18 6.20 8.11 0.93
C ALA A 18 7.46 8.74 1.56
N ALA A 19 8.42 7.92 1.99
CA ALA A 19 9.69 8.39 2.54
C ALA A 19 10.49 9.22 1.52
N ASN A 20 10.55 8.78 0.26
CA ASN A 20 11.23 9.51 -0.81
C ASN A 20 10.59 10.88 -1.07
N ILE A 21 9.27 10.98 -1.10
CA ILE A 21 8.54 12.25 -1.25
C ILE A 21 8.74 13.13 -0.01
N ALA A 22 8.74 12.52 1.17
CA ALA A 22 8.97 13.20 2.44
C ALA A 22 10.40 13.70 2.60
N GLY A 23 11.37 13.14 1.87
CA GLY A 23 12.79 13.33 2.14
C GLY A 23 13.19 12.72 3.48
N ALA A 24 12.45 11.71 3.95
CA ALA A 24 12.67 11.06 5.23
C ALA A 24 13.67 9.90 5.07
N GLU A 25 14.61 9.78 6.01
CA GLU A 25 15.54 8.64 6.03
C GLU A 25 14.82 7.37 6.50
N LEU A 26 14.72 6.39 5.60
CA LEU A 26 14.10 5.09 5.85
C LEU A 26 15.12 3.97 5.61
N GLN A 27 15.56 3.33 6.69
CA GLN A 27 16.43 2.16 6.64
C GLN A 27 15.60 0.90 6.40
N ILE A 28 15.87 0.18 5.32
CA ILE A 28 15.14 -1.04 4.98
C ILE A 28 15.95 -2.23 5.46
N GLN A 29 15.34 -3.07 6.31
CA GLN A 29 15.89 -4.34 6.73
C GLN A 29 15.01 -5.46 6.21
N GLU A 30 15.63 -6.38 5.46
CA GLU A 30 14.96 -7.57 5.01
C GLU A 30 14.86 -8.61 6.13
N VAL A 31 13.66 -9.16 6.30
CA VAL A 31 13.38 -10.20 7.30
C VAL A 31 12.44 -11.26 6.71
N ASP A 32 12.65 -12.53 7.06
CA ASP A 32 11.79 -13.64 6.63
C ASP A 32 10.46 -13.69 7.41
N ARG A 33 10.46 -13.17 8.64
CA ARG A 33 9.27 -12.98 9.48
C ARG A 33 9.45 -11.70 10.27
N THR A 34 8.50 -10.77 10.18
CA THR A 34 8.58 -9.59 11.05
C THR A 34 8.12 -9.99 12.45
N SER A 35 8.99 -9.79 13.44
CA SER A 35 8.60 -9.71 14.84
C SER A 35 9.01 -8.34 15.31
N CYS A 36 8.03 -7.52 15.69
CA CYS A 36 8.28 -6.16 16.14
C CYS A 36 8.06 -6.08 17.64
N SER A 37 9.10 -5.71 18.37
CA SER A 37 9.02 -5.35 19.79
C SER A 37 9.04 -3.82 19.93
N GLY A 38 8.02 -3.24 20.56
CA GLY A 38 7.90 -1.79 20.78
C GLY A 38 6.83 -1.10 19.93
N LYS A 39 6.92 0.23 19.78
CA LYS A 39 5.96 1.03 19.00
C LYS A 39 6.20 0.85 17.50
N ALA A 40 5.29 0.14 16.86
CA ALA A 40 5.37 -0.22 15.44
C ALA A 40 4.07 0.09 14.71
N LEU A 41 4.18 0.48 13.44
CA LEU A 41 3.06 0.56 12.50
C LEU A 41 3.05 -0.68 11.61
N PHE A 42 1.96 -1.46 11.67
CA PHE A 42 1.79 -2.70 10.89
C PHE A 42 0.97 -2.51 9.62
N SER A 43 0.20 -1.41 9.53
CA SER A 43 -0.53 -1.07 8.32
C SER A 43 0.35 -0.26 7.37
N ALA A 44 0.52 -0.77 6.15
CA ALA A 44 1.28 -0.07 5.11
C ALA A 44 0.62 1.25 4.69
N ASN A 45 -0.72 1.37 4.78
CA ASN A 45 -1.44 2.62 4.51
C ASN A 45 -1.18 3.64 5.63
N ALA A 46 -1.26 3.21 6.90
CA ALA A 46 -0.95 4.08 8.03
C ALA A 46 0.51 4.55 8.03
N ALA A 47 1.43 3.65 7.70
CA ALA A 47 2.84 3.99 7.51
C ALA A 47 3.06 4.99 6.38
N CYS A 48 2.36 4.84 5.25
CA CYS A 48 2.41 5.79 4.14
C CYS A 48 2.00 7.20 4.59
N ARG A 49 0.84 7.35 5.26
CA ARG A 49 0.39 8.64 5.79
C ARG A 49 1.37 9.22 6.81
N TYR A 50 1.82 8.39 7.75
CA TYR A 50 2.74 8.81 8.79
C TYR A 50 4.06 9.36 8.20
N LEU A 51 4.62 8.68 7.19
CA LEU A 51 5.85 9.10 6.53
C LEU A 51 5.70 10.41 5.74
N LEU A 52 4.55 10.61 5.09
CA LEU A 52 4.27 11.87 4.40
C LEU A 52 4.07 13.03 5.38
N GLY A 53 3.47 12.79 6.54
CA GLY A 53 3.20 13.82 7.55
C GLY A 53 2.44 15.00 6.94
N ASN A 54 2.95 16.22 7.13
CA ASN A 54 2.35 17.45 6.59
C ASN A 54 2.39 17.57 5.05
N LYS A 55 3.04 16.63 4.35
CA LYS A 55 3.01 16.55 2.88
C LYS A 55 1.85 15.68 2.38
N ASP A 56 1.14 14.98 3.27
CA ASP A 56 -0.12 14.34 2.91
C ASP A 56 -1.28 15.32 3.01
N SER A 57 -2.40 14.98 2.38
CA SER A 57 -3.66 15.71 2.58
C SER A 57 -4.40 15.23 3.80
N ASP A 58 -4.86 16.18 4.61
CA ASP A 58 -5.96 15.97 5.54
C ASP A 58 -7.29 16.26 4.82
N ASP A 59 -7.56 15.46 3.77
CA ASP A 59 -8.78 15.52 2.97
C ASP A 59 -9.52 14.20 3.14
N PHE A 60 -10.83 14.26 3.42
CA PHE A 60 -11.66 13.08 3.59
C PHE A 60 -11.62 12.15 2.36
N GLN A 61 -11.43 12.71 1.15
CA GLN A 61 -11.29 11.92 -0.07
C GLN A 61 -10.05 11.03 -0.01
N VAL A 62 -8.95 11.49 0.59
CA VAL A 62 -7.77 10.64 0.78
C VAL A 62 -8.11 9.45 1.67
N ASP A 63 -8.81 9.69 2.77
CA ASP A 63 -9.24 8.61 3.68
C ASP A 63 -10.19 7.62 3.00
N GLU A 64 -11.13 8.09 2.18
CA GLU A 64 -12.01 7.23 1.39
C GLU A 64 -11.23 6.31 0.45
N TRP A 65 -10.17 6.80 -0.20
CA TRP A 65 -9.33 5.97 -1.08
C TRP A 65 -8.47 4.97 -0.31
N LEU A 66 -8.00 5.33 0.89
CA LEU A 66 -7.24 4.41 1.76
C LEU A 66 -8.14 3.30 2.31
N GLU A 67 -9.38 3.64 2.70
CA GLU A 67 -10.40 2.67 3.09
C GLU A 67 -10.80 1.80 1.90
N TRP A 68 -11.08 2.40 0.74
CA TRP A 68 -11.46 1.67 -0.47
C TRP A 68 -10.34 0.70 -0.91
N GLU A 69 -9.07 1.12 -0.89
CA GLU A 69 -7.97 0.24 -1.27
C GLU A 69 -7.89 -0.99 -0.36
N SER A 70 -8.03 -0.78 0.95
CA SER A 70 -7.89 -1.86 1.93
C SER A 70 -9.12 -2.76 2.06
N SER A 71 -10.33 -2.20 1.96
CA SER A 71 -11.59 -2.92 2.19
C SER A 71 -12.28 -3.40 0.91
N GLN A 72 -11.99 -2.79 -0.24
CA GLN A 72 -12.59 -3.14 -1.52
C GLN A 72 -11.53 -3.65 -2.50
N LEU A 73 -10.49 -2.90 -2.82
CA LEU A 73 -9.54 -3.31 -3.87
C LEU A 73 -8.78 -4.58 -3.50
N GLN A 74 -8.06 -4.57 -2.38
CA GLN A 74 -7.17 -5.65 -1.98
C GLN A 74 -7.85 -7.02 -1.83
N PRO A 75 -9.06 -7.15 -1.23
CA PRO A 75 -9.76 -8.43 -1.12
C PRO A 75 -10.02 -9.14 -2.46
N PHE A 76 -10.20 -8.40 -3.56
CA PHE A 76 -10.40 -8.99 -4.89
C PHE A 76 -9.11 -9.02 -5.73
N LEU A 77 -8.25 -8.02 -5.56
CA LEU A 77 -7.00 -7.90 -6.30
C LEU A 77 -5.98 -8.96 -5.87
N ALA A 78 -5.79 -9.19 -4.57
CA ALA A 78 -4.84 -10.18 -4.09
C ALA A 78 -5.12 -11.59 -4.65
N PRO A 79 -6.38 -12.08 -4.70
CA PRO A 79 -6.67 -13.36 -5.34
C PRO A 79 -6.31 -13.43 -6.79
N TYR A 80 -6.68 -12.38 -7.49
CA TYR A 80 -6.38 -12.30 -8.90
C TYR A 80 -4.87 -12.31 -9.15
N LEU A 81 -4.10 -11.54 -8.38
CA LEU A 81 -2.63 -11.52 -8.42
C LEU A 81 -2.01 -12.90 -8.18
N LEU A 82 -2.49 -13.64 -7.17
CA LEU A 82 -2.04 -15.01 -6.89
C LEU A 82 -2.16 -15.89 -8.13
N THR A 83 -3.29 -15.83 -8.81
CA THR A 83 -3.51 -16.62 -10.03
C THR A 83 -2.68 -16.09 -11.22
N CYS A 84 -2.76 -14.80 -11.53
CA CYS A 84 -2.23 -14.27 -12.79
C CYS A 84 -0.71 -14.02 -12.73
N VAL A 85 -0.23 -13.39 -11.66
CA VAL A 85 1.20 -13.09 -11.46
C VAL A 85 1.90 -14.31 -10.88
N GLY A 86 1.36 -14.88 -9.81
CA GLY A 86 1.97 -16.01 -9.12
C GLY A 86 1.99 -17.27 -9.97
N GLN A 87 0.80 -17.79 -10.30
CA GLN A 87 0.64 -19.06 -11.02
C GLN A 87 0.74 -18.94 -12.54
N GLY A 88 0.68 -17.71 -13.08
CA GLY A 88 0.69 -17.49 -14.54
C GLY A 88 -0.62 -17.86 -15.23
N LYS A 89 -1.72 -18.00 -14.49
CA LYS A 89 -3.04 -18.39 -15.00
C LYS A 89 -4.00 -17.21 -14.90
N LYS A 90 -4.68 -16.89 -16.00
CA LYS A 90 -5.79 -15.94 -15.96
C LYS A 90 -7.03 -16.65 -15.43
N ASP A 91 -7.61 -16.12 -14.35
CA ASP A 91 -8.91 -16.55 -13.82
C ASP A 91 -9.96 -15.50 -14.19
N SER A 92 -10.87 -15.86 -15.10
CA SER A 92 -11.90 -14.95 -15.58
C SER A 92 -12.93 -14.57 -14.51
N ALA A 93 -13.20 -15.43 -13.53
CA ALA A 93 -14.14 -15.15 -12.46
C ALA A 93 -13.56 -14.15 -11.46
N LEU A 94 -12.29 -14.34 -11.07
CA LEU A 94 -11.57 -13.37 -10.23
C LEU A 94 -11.37 -12.03 -10.98
N PHE A 95 -11.06 -12.08 -12.27
CA PHE A 95 -10.96 -10.88 -13.07
C PHE A 95 -12.29 -10.12 -13.16
N ALA A 96 -13.42 -10.82 -13.32
CA ALA A 96 -14.74 -10.20 -13.33
C ALA A 96 -15.07 -9.47 -12.03
N ALA A 97 -14.51 -9.89 -10.89
CA ALA A 97 -14.65 -9.20 -9.61
C ALA A 97 -13.73 -7.96 -9.49
N VAL A 98 -12.53 -8.01 -10.08
CA VAL A 98 -11.58 -6.88 -10.12
C VAL A 98 -12.00 -5.82 -11.16
N PHE A 99 -12.64 -6.24 -12.24
CA PHE A 99 -13.09 -5.40 -13.35
C PHE A 99 -13.84 -4.12 -12.92
N PRO A 100 -14.93 -4.17 -12.13
CA PRO A 100 -15.65 -2.96 -11.71
C PRO A 100 -14.81 -2.02 -10.82
N LEU A 101 -13.82 -2.56 -10.10
CA LEU A 101 -12.92 -1.77 -9.25
C LEU A 101 -11.91 -0.98 -10.11
N LEU A 102 -11.42 -1.59 -11.20
CA LEU A 102 -10.60 -0.91 -12.19
C LEU A 102 -11.41 0.15 -12.94
N GLU A 103 -12.69 -0.11 -13.30
CA GLU A 103 -13.54 0.93 -13.88
C GLU A 103 -13.77 2.12 -12.93
N HIS A 104 -13.95 1.84 -11.64
CA HIS A 104 -14.11 2.89 -10.63
C HIS A 104 -12.85 3.76 -10.54
N LEU A 105 -11.68 3.13 -10.45
CA LEU A 105 -10.41 3.83 -10.42
C LEU A 105 -10.16 4.61 -11.72
N ASP A 106 -10.38 4.01 -12.88
CA ASP A 106 -10.18 4.66 -14.17
C ASP A 106 -11.01 5.94 -14.27
N LYS A 107 -12.29 5.90 -13.91
CA LYS A 107 -13.15 7.10 -13.86
C LYS A 107 -12.61 8.17 -12.90
N ALA A 108 -12.00 7.78 -11.79
CA ALA A 108 -11.46 8.70 -10.82
C ALA A 108 -10.18 9.41 -11.30
N VAL A 109 -9.34 8.73 -12.07
CA VAL A 109 -8.06 9.28 -12.57
C VAL A 109 -8.11 9.77 -14.01
N LYS A 110 -9.20 9.49 -14.74
CA LYS A 110 -9.36 9.92 -16.12
C LYS A 110 -9.31 11.44 -16.23
N ASP A 111 -8.45 11.91 -17.13
CA ASP A 111 -8.17 13.32 -17.36
C ASP A 111 -7.62 14.06 -16.11
N ARG A 112 -7.09 13.32 -15.13
CA ARG A 112 -6.47 13.85 -13.91
C ARG A 112 -5.04 13.34 -13.75
N GLN A 113 -4.19 14.18 -13.18
CA GLN A 113 -2.81 13.79 -12.88
C GLN A 113 -2.70 12.90 -11.62
N TYR A 114 -3.62 13.10 -10.66
CA TYR A 114 -3.66 12.45 -9.35
C TYR A 114 -5.11 12.15 -8.96
N ILE A 115 -5.32 11.19 -8.06
CA ILE A 115 -6.66 10.73 -7.63
C ILE A 115 -7.50 11.87 -7.04
N VAL A 116 -6.98 12.52 -5.99
CA VAL A 116 -7.66 13.66 -5.33
C VAL A 116 -7.42 14.97 -6.08
N GLY A 117 -6.39 15.02 -6.92
CA GLY A 117 -6.08 16.19 -7.75
C GLY A 117 -5.35 17.26 -6.96
N VAL A 118 -6.03 17.93 -6.01
CA VAL A 118 -5.52 19.06 -5.21
C VAL A 118 -5.35 18.67 -3.75
N CYS A 119 -4.15 18.79 -3.17
CA CYS A 119 -4.04 18.71 -1.71
C CYS A 119 -4.62 19.98 -1.10
N LEU A 120 -5.60 19.86 -0.21
CA LEU A 120 -6.12 21.01 0.55
C LEU A 120 -5.03 21.67 1.39
N CYS A 121 -4.09 20.86 1.89
CA CYS A 121 -2.94 21.27 2.68
C CYS A 121 -1.97 22.18 1.90
N LEU A 122 -1.58 21.76 0.69
CA LEU A 122 -0.60 22.44 -0.15
C LEU A 122 -1.26 23.43 -1.13
N LYS A 123 -2.59 23.39 -1.28
CA LYS A 123 -3.39 24.18 -2.22
C LYS A 123 -2.89 24.10 -3.68
N GLN A 124 -2.34 22.94 -4.04
CA GLN A 124 -1.83 22.67 -5.38
C GLN A 124 -2.02 21.20 -5.71
N ASN A 125 -1.85 20.86 -6.99
CA ASN A 125 -1.81 19.46 -7.39
C ASN A 125 -0.56 18.77 -6.84
N SER A 126 -0.77 17.67 -6.12
CA SER A 126 0.32 16.88 -5.55
C SER A 126 -0.09 15.43 -5.40
N VAL A 127 0.91 14.55 -5.40
CA VAL A 127 0.76 13.15 -5.00
C VAL A 127 0.33 13.11 -3.53
N THR A 128 -0.71 12.34 -3.23
CA THR A 128 -1.19 12.08 -1.86
C THR A 128 -0.97 10.62 -1.48
N SER A 129 -1.23 10.26 -0.23
CA SER A 129 -1.21 8.84 0.16
C SER A 129 -2.18 8.01 -0.66
N ALA A 130 -3.33 8.55 -1.11
CA ALA A 130 -4.28 7.85 -1.99
C ALA A 130 -3.61 7.35 -3.27
N ASP A 131 -2.84 8.23 -3.96
CA ASP A 131 -2.10 7.85 -5.16
C ASP A 131 -1.09 6.74 -4.87
N ILE A 132 -0.32 6.89 -3.79
CA ILE A 132 0.76 5.95 -3.43
C ILE A 132 0.20 4.57 -3.09
N VAL A 133 -0.86 4.50 -2.27
CA VAL A 133 -1.39 3.20 -1.80
C VAL A 133 -2.04 2.42 -2.93
N VAL A 134 -2.83 3.08 -3.79
CA VAL A 134 -3.49 2.45 -4.93
C VAL A 134 -2.47 2.07 -6.01
N TRP A 135 -1.51 2.95 -6.31
CA TRP A 135 -0.46 2.68 -7.29
C TRP A 135 0.39 1.47 -6.87
N SER A 136 0.78 1.41 -5.59
CA SER A 136 1.58 0.31 -5.05
C SER A 136 0.81 -1.02 -5.07
N ALA A 137 -0.51 -0.97 -4.82
CA ALA A 137 -1.37 -2.15 -4.91
C ALA A 137 -1.44 -2.71 -6.33
N LEU A 138 -1.53 -1.84 -7.35
CA LEU A 138 -1.61 -2.23 -8.75
C LEU A 138 -0.25 -2.56 -9.38
N PHE A 139 0.87 -2.19 -8.76
CA PHE A 139 2.21 -2.41 -9.31
C PHE A 139 2.48 -3.85 -9.75
N PRO A 140 2.14 -4.91 -8.97
CA PRO A 140 2.32 -6.29 -9.42
C PRO A 140 1.51 -6.66 -10.68
N LEU A 141 0.34 -6.05 -10.86
CA LEU A 141 -0.55 -6.32 -11.99
C LEU A 141 -0.13 -5.55 -13.23
N TYR A 142 0.10 -4.24 -13.09
CA TYR A 142 0.44 -3.36 -14.21
C TYR A 142 1.90 -3.51 -14.65
N GLY A 143 2.82 -3.73 -13.70
CA GLY A 143 4.25 -3.80 -13.98
C GLY A 143 4.65 -4.97 -14.88
N ASP A 144 3.79 -5.97 -15.03
CA ASP A 144 3.94 -7.08 -15.98
C ASP A 144 2.86 -6.98 -17.05
N SER A 145 3.14 -6.23 -18.11
CA SER A 145 2.22 -6.00 -19.23
C SER A 145 1.83 -7.28 -20.01
N SER A 146 2.41 -8.43 -19.68
CA SER A 146 1.99 -9.73 -20.20
C SER A 146 0.78 -10.34 -19.46
N LYS A 147 0.43 -9.81 -18.27
CA LYS A 147 -0.57 -10.41 -17.37
C LYS A 147 -1.99 -9.99 -17.66
N LEU A 148 -2.17 -8.81 -18.22
CA LEU A 148 -3.38 -8.40 -18.89
C LEU A 148 -3.03 -8.18 -20.35
N ALA A 149 -3.92 -8.59 -21.23
CA ALA A 149 -3.69 -8.38 -22.65
C ALA A 149 -3.69 -6.87 -22.94
N ALA A 150 -2.88 -6.43 -23.89
CA ALA A 150 -2.68 -4.99 -24.13
C ALA A 150 -4.01 -4.27 -24.43
N ASP A 151 -4.95 -4.97 -25.06
CA ASP A 151 -6.32 -4.53 -25.31
C ASP A 151 -7.18 -4.37 -24.05
N GLU A 152 -6.93 -5.15 -23.00
CA GLU A 152 -7.61 -5.00 -21.70
C GLU A 152 -7.20 -3.67 -21.05
N TRP A 153 -5.91 -3.29 -21.12
CA TRP A 153 -5.42 -2.00 -20.59
C TRP A 153 -5.87 -0.81 -21.43
N LEU A 154 -6.10 -0.96 -22.74
CA LEU A 154 -6.64 0.12 -23.59
C LEU A 154 -8.01 0.61 -23.11
N ARG A 155 -8.77 -0.23 -22.40
CA ARG A 155 -10.07 0.15 -21.80
C ARG A 155 -9.93 1.08 -20.59
N TYR A 156 -8.74 1.11 -19.98
CA TYR A 156 -8.44 1.87 -18.76
C TYR A 156 -7.33 2.90 -19.03
N SER A 157 -7.51 3.71 -20.06
CA SER A 157 -6.50 4.69 -20.49
C SER A 157 -6.15 5.69 -19.38
N GLY A 158 -7.12 6.04 -18.52
CA GLY A 158 -6.88 6.92 -17.37
C GLY A 158 -5.92 6.27 -16.37
N ILE A 159 -6.12 4.98 -16.05
CA ILE A 159 -5.18 4.23 -15.20
C ILE A 159 -3.80 4.16 -15.86
N VAL A 160 -3.73 3.84 -17.15
CA VAL A 160 -2.47 3.74 -17.88
C VAL A 160 -1.67 5.04 -17.78
N ASP A 161 -2.30 6.18 -18.10
CA ASP A 161 -1.66 7.49 -18.09
C ASP A 161 -1.24 7.90 -16.68
N TRP A 162 -2.13 7.75 -15.70
CA TRP A 162 -1.87 8.04 -14.29
C TRP A 162 -0.72 7.18 -13.73
N PHE A 163 -0.76 5.87 -13.99
CA PHE A 163 0.25 4.93 -13.47
C PHE A 163 1.63 5.22 -14.08
N GLN A 164 1.69 5.49 -15.39
CA GLN A 164 2.93 5.86 -16.07
C GLN A 164 3.46 7.19 -15.56
N ASN A 165 2.60 8.21 -15.45
CA ASN A 165 2.96 9.52 -14.90
C ASN A 165 3.62 9.36 -13.51
N LEU A 166 3.00 8.65 -12.58
CA LEU A 166 3.59 8.38 -11.26
C LEU A 166 4.91 7.62 -11.36
N SER A 167 4.97 6.58 -12.20
CA SER A 167 6.17 5.76 -12.40
C SER A 167 7.35 6.53 -13.02
N THR A 168 7.11 7.69 -13.67
CA THR A 168 8.20 8.53 -14.19
C THR A 168 8.87 9.39 -13.12
N GLN A 169 8.19 9.62 -11.99
CA GLN A 169 8.69 10.48 -10.92
C GLN A 169 9.86 9.82 -10.17
N ALA A 170 10.83 10.64 -9.74
CA ALA A 170 12.05 10.14 -9.10
C ALA A 170 11.78 9.31 -7.84
N ALA A 171 10.80 9.71 -7.02
CA ALA A 171 10.42 9.00 -5.81
C ALA A 171 9.94 7.56 -6.08
N PHE A 172 9.09 7.38 -7.10
CA PHE A 172 8.58 6.08 -7.51
C PHE A 172 9.66 5.22 -8.17
N LYS A 173 10.44 5.79 -9.11
CA LYS A 173 11.57 5.08 -9.75
C LYS A 173 12.56 4.53 -8.73
N SER A 174 12.97 5.37 -7.79
CA SER A 174 13.90 4.98 -6.72
C SER A 174 13.30 3.90 -5.81
N ALA A 175 12.02 4.04 -5.45
CA ALA A 175 11.33 3.05 -4.62
C ALA A 175 11.23 1.68 -5.32
N ILE A 176 10.90 1.63 -6.61
CA ILE A 176 10.88 0.39 -7.40
C ILE A 176 12.27 -0.25 -7.38
N ALA A 177 13.32 0.52 -7.70
CA ALA A 177 14.69 0.00 -7.73
C ALA A 177 15.10 -0.58 -6.37
N THR A 178 14.71 0.09 -5.29
CA THR A 178 15.02 -0.29 -3.91
C THR A 178 14.27 -1.57 -3.49
N VAL A 179 12.94 -1.58 -3.62
CA VAL A 179 12.08 -2.70 -3.16
C VAL A 179 12.24 -3.94 -4.02
N THR A 180 12.44 -3.76 -5.33
CA THR A 180 12.57 -4.88 -6.27
C THR A 180 14.02 -5.29 -6.52
N LYS A 181 15.00 -4.56 -5.96
CA LYS A 181 16.44 -4.76 -6.21
C LYS A 181 16.78 -4.85 -7.70
N GLY A 182 16.16 -3.98 -8.50
CA GLY A 182 16.32 -3.93 -9.96
C GLY A 182 15.63 -5.06 -10.75
N LYS A 183 14.95 -6.01 -10.10
CA LYS A 183 14.22 -7.10 -10.78
C LYS A 183 12.83 -6.68 -11.28
N GLY A 184 12.38 -5.46 -10.94
CA GLY A 184 11.07 -4.95 -11.28
C GLY A 184 9.94 -5.85 -10.75
N VAL A 185 8.85 -5.94 -11.50
CA VAL A 185 7.64 -6.70 -11.13
C VAL A 185 7.90 -8.18 -10.81
N SER A 186 8.94 -8.78 -11.40
CA SER A 186 9.27 -10.19 -11.17
C SER A 186 9.66 -10.49 -9.72
N ALA A 187 10.12 -9.48 -8.97
CA ALA A 187 10.37 -9.59 -7.53
C ALA A 187 9.10 -9.88 -6.73
N CYS A 188 7.95 -9.37 -7.18
CA CYS A 188 6.66 -9.54 -6.49
C CYS A 188 6.10 -10.95 -6.64
N LYS A 189 6.55 -11.72 -7.64
CA LYS A 189 6.01 -13.07 -7.91
C LYS A 189 6.19 -14.03 -6.74
N VAL A 190 7.36 -14.02 -6.12
CA VAL A 190 7.66 -14.89 -4.96
C VAL A 190 6.72 -14.55 -3.81
N GLN A 191 6.54 -13.26 -3.55
CA GLN A 191 5.66 -12.77 -2.48
C GLN A 191 4.20 -13.12 -2.67
N VAL A 192 3.72 -12.93 -3.90
CA VAL A 192 2.37 -13.29 -4.29
C VAL A 192 2.12 -14.80 -4.13
N LEU A 193 3.12 -15.65 -4.39
CA LEU A 193 3.00 -17.11 -4.26
C LEU A 193 3.11 -17.63 -2.82
N CYS A 194 3.88 -16.96 -1.96
CA CYS A 194 4.15 -17.42 -0.60
C CYS A 194 2.97 -17.24 0.38
N LYS A 195 1.83 -16.65 -0.05
CA LYS A 195 0.75 -16.23 0.86
C LYS A 195 -0.65 -16.66 0.37
N PRO A 196 -1.05 -17.93 0.61
CA PRO A 196 -2.39 -18.41 0.24
C PRO A 196 -3.51 -17.96 1.20
N ASP A 197 -3.17 -17.46 2.39
CA ASP A 197 -4.17 -17.02 3.38
C ASP A 197 -4.44 -15.51 3.28
N TRP A 198 -5.59 -15.17 2.68
CA TRP A 198 -6.12 -13.82 2.42
C TRP A 198 -6.05 -12.86 3.61
N PHE A 199 -6.17 -13.38 4.83
CA PHE A 199 -6.22 -12.59 6.06
C PHE A 199 -4.86 -12.03 6.49
N PHE A 200 -3.75 -12.60 6.00
CA PHE A 200 -2.40 -12.29 6.49
C PHE A 200 -1.58 -11.36 5.61
N LEU A 201 -2.05 -11.03 4.40
CA LEU A 201 -1.39 -10.06 3.51
C LEU A 201 -1.29 -8.65 4.10
N PHE A 202 -2.11 -8.32 5.09
CA PHE A 202 -2.24 -6.95 5.58
C PHE A 202 -1.36 -6.58 6.79
N HIS A 203 -0.79 -7.54 7.54
CA HIS A 203 -0.36 -7.19 8.93
C HIS A 203 0.93 -7.83 9.47
N LYS A 204 1.50 -8.89 8.88
CA LYS A 204 2.61 -9.63 9.53
C LYS A 204 3.99 -9.48 8.92
N ASP A 205 4.12 -8.89 7.74
CA ASP A 205 5.41 -8.80 7.04
C ASP A 205 5.81 -7.36 6.69
N PHE A 206 5.08 -6.40 7.25
CA PHE A 206 5.36 -4.99 7.11
C PHE A 206 5.30 -4.35 8.49
N CYS A 207 6.38 -3.68 8.86
CA CYS A 207 6.46 -2.99 10.14
C CYS A 207 7.41 -1.82 10.08
N ILE A 208 6.96 -0.63 10.47
CA ILE A 208 7.81 0.55 10.63
C ILE A 208 8.02 0.87 12.10
N PHE A 209 9.29 0.98 12.50
CA PHE A 209 9.68 1.53 13.79
C PHE A 209 9.76 3.05 13.73
N THR A 210 9.11 3.66 14.72
CA THR A 210 9.11 5.10 14.94
C THR A 210 9.91 5.41 16.21
N ASP A 211 10.67 6.51 16.17
CA ASP A 211 11.40 6.98 17.35
C ASP A 211 10.38 7.52 18.38
N PRO A 212 10.53 7.29 19.70
CA PRO A 212 9.49 7.60 20.69
C PRO A 212 9.01 9.07 20.70
N GLY A 213 9.85 10.00 20.24
CA GLY A 213 9.56 11.44 20.21
C GLY A 213 8.63 11.91 19.09
N GLN A 214 8.39 11.12 18.04
CA GLN A 214 7.51 11.51 16.91
C GLN A 214 6.11 10.87 16.94
N PHE A 215 5.86 9.97 17.88
CA PHE A 215 4.60 9.21 17.95
C PHE A 215 3.41 10.00 18.51
N SER A 216 3.65 11.13 19.19
CA SER A 216 2.62 11.92 19.87
C SER A 216 1.54 12.49 18.94
N GLN A 217 1.84 12.63 17.64
CA GLN A 217 0.90 13.16 16.64
C GLN A 217 -0.17 12.16 16.18
N LEU A 218 0.01 10.85 16.38
CA LEU A 218 -0.96 9.82 16.00
C LEU A 218 -2.14 9.70 16.98
N SER A 219 -2.02 10.23 18.20
CA SER A 219 -3.05 10.09 19.25
C SER A 219 -4.34 10.88 18.99
N GLN A 220 -4.37 11.76 17.97
CA GLN A 220 -5.52 12.62 17.68
C GLN A 220 -6.33 12.18 16.44
N HIS A 221 -5.82 11.24 15.63
CA HIS A 221 -6.50 10.74 14.43
C HIS A 221 -6.68 9.22 14.47
N SER A 222 -7.50 8.74 15.39
CA SER A 222 -8.04 7.39 15.35
C SER A 222 -9.12 7.32 14.26
N VAL A 223 -8.78 6.82 13.07
CA VAL A 223 -9.77 6.47 12.05
C VAL A 223 -10.44 5.16 12.50
N SER A 224 -11.68 5.25 12.97
CA SER A 224 -12.54 4.10 13.20
C SER A 224 -13.14 3.69 11.86
N LEU A 225 -12.61 2.61 11.28
CA LEU A 225 -13.22 1.97 10.12
C LEU A 225 -14.27 0.97 10.63
N SER A 226 -15.55 1.36 10.58
CA SER A 226 -16.67 0.45 10.87
C SER A 226 -17.36 0.02 9.57
N CYS A 227 -17.08 -1.18 9.11
CA CYS A 227 -17.89 -1.81 8.06
C CYS A 227 -19.17 -2.38 8.69
N GLN A 228 -20.34 -1.88 8.30
CA GLN A 228 -21.63 -2.33 8.87
C GLN A 228 -22.06 -3.73 8.39
N SER A 229 -21.41 -4.30 7.37
CA SER A 229 -21.80 -5.59 6.79
C SER A 229 -21.01 -6.79 7.30
N CYS A 230 -19.87 -6.53 7.95
CA CYS A 230 -19.05 -7.55 8.61
C CYS A 230 -18.78 -7.03 10.01
N HIS A 231 -19.22 -7.72 11.06
CA HIS A 231 -18.86 -7.40 12.46
C HIS A 231 -17.35 -7.61 12.74
N VAL A 232 -16.50 -6.94 11.99
CA VAL A 232 -15.05 -6.88 12.16
C VAL A 232 -14.74 -5.40 12.40
N VAL A 233 -14.68 -5.03 13.67
CA VAL A 233 -14.07 -3.77 14.07
C VAL A 233 -12.59 -3.89 13.77
N LEU A 234 -12.08 -3.10 12.83
CA LEU A 234 -10.64 -2.95 12.64
C LEU A 234 -10.10 -2.16 13.84
N VAL A 235 -9.86 -2.86 14.94
CA VAL A 235 -9.17 -2.30 16.09
C VAL A 235 -7.71 -2.14 15.69
N ILE A 236 -7.26 -0.88 15.57
CA ILE A 236 -5.84 -0.54 15.59
C ILE A 236 -5.31 -1.02 16.95
N LEU A 237 -4.84 -2.27 17.02
CA LEU A 237 -4.27 -2.84 18.23
C LEU A 237 -2.90 -2.22 18.46
N PHE A 238 -2.87 -1.15 19.25
CA PHE A 238 -1.67 -0.74 19.97
C PHE A 238 -1.39 -1.78 21.06
N HIS A 239 -0.66 -2.86 20.72
CA HIS A 239 -0.09 -3.71 21.75
C HIS A 239 1.10 -2.98 22.39
N SER A 240 0.86 -2.37 23.55
CA SER A 240 1.95 -2.13 24.50
C SER A 240 2.35 -3.50 25.05
N CYS A 241 3.50 -4.03 24.63
CA CYS A 241 4.10 -5.16 25.31
C CYS A 241 4.46 -4.71 26.73
N GLN A 242 3.62 -5.02 27.71
CA GLN A 242 4.02 -5.00 29.11
C GLN A 242 5.09 -6.09 29.30
N GLU A 243 6.24 -5.71 29.82
CA GLU A 243 7.27 -6.66 30.25
C GLU A 243 6.70 -7.65 31.26
N PRO A 244 7.17 -8.91 31.29
CA PRO A 244 6.76 -9.86 32.30
C PRO A 244 7.21 -9.36 33.68
N ILE A 245 6.23 -9.13 34.56
CA ILE A 245 6.43 -8.87 35.98
C ILE A 245 7.22 -10.06 36.56
N PRO A 246 8.37 -9.85 37.22
CA PRO A 246 9.06 -10.94 37.90
C PRO A 246 8.18 -11.41 39.07
N LEU A 247 7.77 -12.68 39.02
CA LEU A 247 7.16 -13.36 40.15
C LEU A 247 8.25 -13.53 41.23
N PHE A 248 8.21 -12.68 42.25
CA PHE A 248 8.90 -12.92 43.50
C PHE A 248 8.28 -14.14 44.19
N SER A 249 9.11 -15.13 44.51
CA SER A 249 8.87 -16.16 45.53
C SER A 249 9.81 -15.92 46.69
#